data_AF-A0A8E0WTI2-F1
#
_entry.id   AF-A0A8E0WTI2-F1
#
_cell.length_a   1.000
_cell.length_b   1.000
_cell.length_c   1.000
_cell.angle_alpha   90.00
_cell.angle_beta   90.00
_cell.angle_gamma   90.00
#
_symmetry.space_group_name_H-M   'P 1'
#
loop_
_entity.id
_entity.type
_entity.pdbx_description
1 polymer ?
#
loop_
_entity_poly.entity_id
_entity_poly.type
_entity_poly.pdbx_seq_one_letter_code
_entity_poly.pdbx_strand_id
1 'polypeptide(L)' 'MSIDPRPTYRPSWRKPVGMFMILGLIALWAVLVGSLSGLIGRLPMIVQVPVYVFLGLIWIWILPLKRLLSWMETGRWRGF' A
#
# COMPACT_ATOMS: atom_id res chain seq x y z
N MET A 1 31.54 -15.60 -30.73
CA MET A 1 30.56 -15.67 -29.64
C MET A 1 31.25 -15.27 -28.35
N SER A 2 31.16 -13.99 -27.96
CA SER A 2 31.72 -13.47 -26.72
C SER A 2 30.71 -13.66 -25.58
N ILE A 3 30.96 -14.63 -24.71
CA ILE A 3 30.21 -14.81 -23.46
C ILE A 3 30.75 -13.77 -22.48
N ASP A 4 30.02 -12.67 -22.29
CA ASP A 4 30.30 -11.72 -21.23
C ASP A 4 29.73 -12.27 -19.90
N PRO A 5 30.55 -12.57 -18.88
CA PRO A 5 30.09 -13.17 -17.63
C PRO A 5 29.58 -12.14 -16.61
N ARG A 6 29.49 -10.85 -16.98
CA ARG A 6 29.15 -9.79 -16.03
C ARG A 6 27.63 -9.76 -15.81
N PRO A 7 27.15 -9.95 -14.57
CA PRO A 7 25.76 -9.66 -14.23
C PRO A 7 25.54 -8.17 -14.46
N THR A 8 24.85 -7.80 -15.54
CA THR A 8 24.50 -6.42 -15.82
C THR A 8 23.37 -6.01 -14.86
N TYR A 9 23.76 -5.61 -13.64
CA TYR A 9 22.84 -5.04 -12.67
C TYR A 9 22.36 -3.69 -13.21
N ARG A 10 21.22 -3.68 -13.91
CA ARG A 10 20.55 -2.44 -14.29
C ARG A 10 19.89 -1.88 -13.03
N PRO A 11 20.33 -0.72 -12.50
CA PRO A 11 19.71 -0.15 -11.32
C PRO A 11 18.25 0.20 -11.63
N SER A 12 17.30 -0.53 -11.01
CA SER A 12 15.87 -0.27 -11.17
C SER A 12 15.37 0.58 -10.00
N TRP A 13 15.15 1.88 -10.23
CA TRP A 13 14.52 2.79 -9.26
C TRP A 13 13.04 2.43 -8.97
N ARG A 14 12.47 1.41 -9.62
CA ARG A 14 11.08 0.99 -9.42
C ARG A 14 10.86 0.33 -8.06
N LYS A 15 11.84 -0.45 -7.57
CA LYS A 15 11.71 -1.22 -6.33
C LYS A 15 11.69 -0.33 -5.08
N PRO A 16 12.61 0.63 -4.89
CA PRO A 16 12.58 1.44 -3.70
C PRO A 16 11.46 2.48 -3.75
N VAL A 17 11.11 3.02 -4.93
CA VAL A 17 9.94 3.91 -5.09
C VAL A 17 8.63 3.17 -4.73
N GLY A 18 8.47 1.93 -5.17
CA GLY A 18 7.30 1.12 -4.80
C GLY A 18 7.24 0.85 -3.30
N MET A 19 8.37 0.53 -2.68
CA MET A 19 8.46 0.38 -1.22
C MET A 19 8.02 1.65 -0.48
N PHE A 20 8.50 2.83 -0.89
CA PHE A 20 8.08 4.10 -0.29
C PHE A 20 6.60 4.40 -0.50
N MET A 21 6.02 4.05 -1.65
CA MET A 21 4.57 4.18 -1.86
C MET A 21 3.78 3.29 -0.90
N ILE A 22 4.17 2.02 -0.72
CA ILE A 22 3.51 1.12 0.24
C ILE A 22 3.60 1.70 1.66
N LEU A 23 4.80 2.08 2.08
CA LEU A 23 5.04 2.64 3.41
C LEU A 23 4.27 3.94 3.63
N GLY A 24 4.28 4.85 2.65
CA GLY A 24 3.54 6.11 2.69
C GLY A 24 2.03 5.89 2.76
N LEU A 25 1.51 4.92 2.01
CA LEU A 25 0.09 4.59 2.04
C LEU A 25 -0.34 3.99 3.39
N ILE A 26 0.45 3.07 3.95
CA ILE A 26 0.21 2.51 5.30
C ILE A 26 0.30 3.60 6.37
N ALA A 27 1.30 4.48 6.29
CA ALA A 27 1.47 5.58 7.23
C ALA A 27 0.30 6.57 7.15
N LEU A 28 -0.10 6.99 5.95
CA LEU A 28 -1.25 7.86 5.71
C LEU A 28 -2.52 7.27 6.34
N TRP A 29 -2.70 5.96 6.20
CA TRP A 29 -3.85 5.28 6.76
C TRP A 29 -3.81 5.15 8.27
N ALA A 30 -2.67 4.80 8.84
CA ALA A 30 -2.48 4.76 10.29
C ALA A 30 -2.78 6.13 10.92
N VAL A 31 -2.36 7.22 10.27
CA VAL A 31 -2.67 8.60 10.69
C VAL A 31 -4.16 8.91 10.55
N LEU A 32 -4.80 8.54 9.45
CA LEU A 32 -6.25 8.70 9.26
C LEU A 32 -7.04 7.95 10.34
N VAL A 33 -6.74 6.66 10.55
CA VAL A 33 -7.41 5.83 11.56
C VAL A 33 -7.13 6.36 12.97
N GLY A 34 -5.88 6.73 13.27
CA GLY A 34 -5.49 7.27 14.57
C GLY A 34 -6.13 8.62 14.88
N SER A 35 -6.22 9.52 13.91
CA SER A 35 -6.90 10.82 14.06
C SER A 35 -8.41 10.67 14.25
N LEU A 36 -9.03 9.73 13.54
CA LEU A 36 -10.45 9.40 13.71
C LEU A 36 -10.73 8.67 15.04
N SER A 37 -9.78 7.86 15.53
CA SER A 37 -9.92 7.10 16.78
C SER A 37 -10.23 7.99 17.99
N GLY A 38 -9.61 9.18 18.07
CA GLY A 38 -9.90 10.14 19.15
C GLY A 38 -11.34 10.69 19.14
N LEU A 39 -11.94 10.87 17.96
CA LEU A 39 -13.34 11.26 17.80
C LEU A 39 -14.28 10.09 18.09
N ILE A 40 -13.92 8.88 17.64
CA ILE A 40 -14.71 7.67 17.81
C ILE A 40 -14.72 7.21 19.27
N GLY A 41 -13.65 7.41 20.03
CA GLY A 41 -13.58 7.06 21.46
C GLY A 41 -14.55 7.84 22.36
N ARG A 42 -15.17 8.92 21.86
CA ARG A 42 -16.27 9.63 22.56
C ARG A 42 -17.66 9.09 22.20
N LEU A 43 -17.77 8.24 21.19
CA LEU A 43 -19.03 7.68 20.73
C LEU A 43 -19.33 6.33 21.41
N PRO A 44 -20.61 5.94 21.53
CA PRO A 44 -21.00 4.65 22.09
C PRO A 44 -20.38 3.48 21.30
N MET A 45 -19.96 2.43 21.99
CA MET A 45 -19.27 1.26 21.41
C MET A 45 -20.03 0.58 20.25
N ILE A 46 -21.36 0.69 20.22
CA ILE A 46 -22.20 0.19 19.12
C ILE A 46 -21.96 0.92 17.79
N VAL A 47 -21.64 2.22 17.82
CA VAL A 47 -21.36 3.01 16.60
C VAL A 47 -19.91 2.82 16.16
N GLN A 48 -19.03 2.52 17.11
CA GLN A 48 -17.61 2.28 16.86
C GLN A 48 -17.36 1.07 15.96
N VAL A 49 -18.08 -0.04 16.19
CA VAL A 49 -17.93 -1.28 15.41
C VAL A 49 -18.17 -1.08 13.90
N PRO A 50 -19.33 -0.58 13.44
CA PRO A 50 -19.56 -0.38 12.01
C PRO A 50 -18.59 0.63 11.42
N VAL A 51 -18.20 1.69 12.15
CA VAL A 51 -17.20 2.66 11.66
C VAL A 51 -15.87 1.98 11.36
N TYR A 52 -15.35 1.14 12.27
CA TYR A 52 -14.12 0.40 12.02
C TYR A 52 -14.25 -0.64 10.91
N VAL A 53 -15.42 -1.28 10.78
CA VAL A 53 -15.69 -2.21 9.67
C VAL A 53 -15.69 -1.48 8.33
N PHE A 54 -16.36 -0.33 8.21
CA PHE A 54 -16.36 0.48 6.98
C PHE A 54 -14.97 1.01 6.66
N LEU A 55 -14.22 1.46 7.67
CA LEU A 55 -12.84 1.90 7.51
C LEU A 55 -11.98 0.75 6.96
N GLY A 56 -12.05 -0.44 7.56
CA GLY A 56 -11.36 -1.64 7.07
C GLY A 56 -11.81 -2.11 5.68
N LEU A 57 -13.09 -1.97 5.34
CA LEU A 57 -13.63 -2.34 4.03
C LEU A 57 -13.12 -1.39 2.93
N ILE A 58 -13.15 -0.09 3.22
CA ILE A 58 -12.59 0.97 2.36
C ILE A 58 -11.09 0.74 2.19
N TRP A 59 -10.37 0.40 3.27
CA TRP A 59 -8.95 0.07 3.23
C TRP A 59 -8.65 -1.09 2.30
N ILE A 60 -9.37 -2.21 2.44
CA ILE A 60 -9.24 -3.41 1.60
C ILE A 60 -9.50 -3.09 0.13
N TRP A 61 -10.47 -2.22 -0.16
CA TRP A 61 -10.80 -1.82 -1.52
C TRP A 61 -9.79 -0.84 -2.14
N ILE A 62 -9.23 0.06 -1.32
CA ILE A 62 -8.34 1.12 -1.78
C ILE A 62 -6.89 0.65 -1.87
N LEU A 63 -6.41 -0.24 -0.97
CA LEU A 63 -5.07 -0.83 -1.05
C LEU A 63 -4.98 -1.68 -2.31
N PRO A 64 -4.40 -1.16 -3.41
CA PRO A 64 -4.29 -1.92 -4.63
C PRO A 64 -2.98 -2.70 -4.52
N LEU A 65 -2.75 -3.41 -3.40
CA LEU A 65 -1.51 -4.12 -3.08
C LEU A 65 -1.08 -4.99 -4.25
N LYS A 66 -2.04 -5.71 -4.86
CA LYS A 66 -1.80 -6.50 -6.07
C LYS A 66 -1.33 -5.66 -7.26
N ARG A 67 -1.92 -4.49 -7.51
CA ARG A 67 -1.48 -3.61 -8.61
C ARG A 67 -0.14 -2.96 -8.33
N LEU A 68 0.13 -2.60 -7.07
CA LEU A 68 1.35 -1.92 -6.66
C LEU A 68 2.55 -2.90 -6.66
N LEU A 69 2.34 -4.15 -6.19
CA LEU A 69 3.32 -5.23 -6.36
C LEU A 69 3.54 -5.55 -7.85
N SER A 70 2.47 -5.72 -8.62
CA SER A 70 2.57 -5.99 -10.07
C SER A 70 3.35 -4.88 -10.79
N TRP A 71 3.14 -3.62 -10.41
CA TRP A 71 3.92 -2.49 -10.92
C TRP A 71 5.38 -2.52 -10.48
N MET A 72 5.68 -2.92 -9.24
CA MET A 72 7.06 -3.10 -8.76
C MET A 72 7.81 -4.19 -9.51
N GLU A 73 7.14 -5.29 -9.86
CA GLU A 73 7.74 -6.44 -10.55
C GLU A 73 7.83 -6.23 -12.07
N THR A 74 6.79 -5.68 -12.71
CA THR A 74 6.69 -5.62 -14.17
C THR A 74 6.71 -4.22 -14.77
N GLY A 75 6.61 -3.16 -13.96
CA GLY A 75 6.52 -1.77 -14.43
C GLY A 75 5.24 -1.43 -15.21
N ARG A 76 4.28 -2.35 -15.28
CA ARG A 76 2.98 -2.17 -15.94
C ARG A 76 1.88 -2.10 -14.89
N TRP A 77 0.99 -1.11 -15.03
CA TRP A 77 -0.14 -0.90 -14.13
C TRP A 77 -1.32 -1.86 -14.36
N ARG A 78 -1.30 -2.59 -15.50
CA ARG A 78 -2.38 -3.46 -15.96
C ARG A 78 -1.76 -4.65 -16.69
N GLY A 79 -1.47 -5.72 -15.97
CA GLY A 79 -1.24 -7.04 -16.54
C GLY A 79 -2.16 -7.99 -15.80
N PHE A 80 -3.24 -8.38 -16.46
CA PHE A 80 -4.06 -9.52 -16.06
C PHE A 80 -3.32 -10.79 -16.46
#